data_AF-A0A292PRB9-F1
#
_entry.id   AF-A0A292PRB9-F1
#
_cell.length_a   1.000
_cell.length_b   1.000
_cell.length_c   1.000
_cell.angle_alpha   90.00
_cell.angle_beta   90.00
_cell.angle_gamma   90.00
#
_symmetry.space_group_name_H-M   'P 1'
#
loop_
_entity.id
_entity.type
_entity.pdbx_description
1 polymer ?
#
loop_
_entity_poly.entity_id
_entity_poly.type
_entity_poly.pdbx_seq_one_letter_code
_entity_poly.pdbx_strand_id
1 'polypeptide(L)'
;YLITVNRDNNYKIVVFDMDIRGLDGRILDPVCRNPDDPHCVSDKLLRWHFHQSILANVRGTGHPICEHDFPPGHDMVGEIRDGPYGQERFELEIASRLR
;
A
#
# COMPACT_ATOMS: atom_id res chain seq x y z
N TYR A 1 -3.20 5.99 -0.50
CA TYR A 1 -2.15 5.76 0.52
C TYR A 1 -1.71 7.11 1.07
N LEU A 2 -1.97 7.43 2.34
CA LEU A 2 -1.62 8.74 2.91
C LEU A 2 -0.17 8.80 3.43
N ILE A 3 0.42 7.64 3.73
CA ILE A 3 1.75 7.51 4.32
C ILE A 3 2.40 6.22 3.81
N THR A 4 3.72 6.20 3.69
CA THR A 4 4.52 5.00 3.40
C THR A 4 5.88 5.07 4.08
N VAL A 5 6.65 3.98 4.02
CA VAL A 5 8.04 3.91 4.48
C VAL A 5 8.94 3.47 3.34
N ASN A 6 10.02 4.20 3.11
CA ASN A 6 11.04 3.86 2.12
C ASN A 6 12.23 3.15 2.80
N ARG A 7 12.24 1.82 2.75
CA ARG A 7 13.37 1.00 3.24
C ARG A 7 14.70 1.41 2.58
N ASP A 8 14.70 1.71 1.29
CA ASP A 8 15.93 2.02 0.54
C ASP A 8 16.49 3.40 0.88
N ASN A 9 15.68 4.25 1.51
CA ASN A 9 16.10 5.52 2.05
C ASN A 9 16.10 5.48 3.58
N ASN A 10 16.83 4.52 4.15
CA ASN A 10 17.01 4.37 5.61
C ASN A 10 15.70 4.30 6.40
N TYR A 11 14.70 3.59 5.87
CA TYR A 11 13.35 3.48 6.45
C TYR A 11 12.68 4.84 6.71
N LYS A 12 12.93 5.83 5.85
CA LYS A 12 12.32 7.15 5.91
C LYS A 12 10.81 7.05 5.70
N ILE A 13 10.05 7.64 6.61
CA ILE A 13 8.61 7.83 6.50
C ILE A 13 8.35 8.93 5.47
N VAL A 14 7.40 8.68 4.58
CA VAL A 14 6.96 9.62 3.55
C VAL A 14 5.46 9.81 3.70
N VAL A 15 5.01 11.04 3.90
CA VAL A 15 3.60 11.43 3.98
C VAL A 15 3.21 12.09 2.65
N PHE A 16 2.09 11.66 2.07
CA PHE A 16 1.58 12.17 0.79
C PHE A 16 0.47 13.21 0.94
N ASP A 17 0.01 13.45 2.17
CA ASP A 17 -1.04 14.39 2.52
C ASP A 17 -0.53 15.38 3.59
N MET A 18 -1.41 16.18 4.20
CA MET A 18 -1.06 17.06 5.31
C MET A 18 -0.39 16.30 6.47
N ASP A 19 0.86 16.64 6.75
CA ASP A 19 1.65 16.06 7.83
C ASP A 19 1.31 16.66 9.21
N ILE A 20 0.07 16.47 9.66
CA ILE A 20 -0.45 16.97 10.93
C ILE A 20 0.31 16.46 12.16
N ARG A 21 1.04 15.35 12.03
CA ARG A 21 1.79 14.70 13.12
C ARG A 21 3.30 14.90 13.01
N GLY A 22 3.77 15.63 12.00
CA GLY A 22 5.19 15.89 11.77
C GLY A 22 6.00 14.61 11.55
N LEU A 23 5.40 13.60 10.93
CA LEU A 23 5.98 12.28 10.68
C LEU A 23 6.84 12.25 9.42
N ASP A 24 6.61 13.16 8.48
CA ASP A 24 7.32 13.16 7.21
C ASP A 24 8.83 13.33 7.44
N GLY A 25 9.58 12.48 6.77
CA GLY A 25 11.02 12.42 6.87
C GLY A 25 11.62 11.89 8.15
N ARG A 26 10.81 11.47 9.13
CA ARG A 26 11.31 10.67 10.26
C ARG A 26 11.76 9.30 9.79
N ILE A 27 12.55 8.63 10.60
CA ILE A 27 12.98 7.25 10.37
C ILE A 27 12.09 6.32 11.19
N LEU A 28 11.68 5.20 10.60
CA LEU A 28 10.93 4.16 11.31
C LEU A 28 11.72 3.67 12.53
N ASP A 29 11.00 3.39 13.61
CA ASP A 29 11.60 2.99 14.88
C ASP A 29 12.56 1.78 14.70
N PRO A 30 13.73 1.76 15.37
CA PRO A 30 14.67 0.63 15.35
C PRO A 30 14.03 -0.73 15.61
N VAL A 31 13.05 -0.82 16.50
CA VAL A 31 12.32 -2.05 16.82
C VAL A 31 11.67 -2.64 15.56
N CYS A 32 11.14 -1.79 14.69
CA CYS A 32 10.47 -2.20 13.46
C CYS A 32 11.42 -2.62 12.32
N ARG A 33 12.74 -2.45 12.48
CA ARG A 33 13.75 -2.74 11.45
C ARG A 33 14.87 -3.68 11.92
N ASN A 34 14.79 -4.14 13.18
CA ASN A 34 15.73 -5.11 13.72
C ASN A 34 15.26 -6.53 13.36
N PRO A 35 15.98 -7.31 12.53
CA PRO A 35 15.54 -8.65 12.13
C PRO A 35 15.38 -9.64 13.30
N ASP A 36 16.02 -9.39 14.45
CA ASP A 36 15.90 -10.22 15.65
C ASP A 36 14.71 -9.83 16.54
N ASP A 37 14.00 -8.74 16.21
CA ASP A 37 12.84 -8.27 16.96
C ASP A 37 11.53 -8.86 16.39
N PRO A 38 10.64 -9.42 17.22
CA PRO A 38 9.35 -9.95 16.74
C PRO A 38 8.43 -8.89 16.12
N HIS A 39 8.67 -7.60 16.38
CA HIS A 39 7.93 -6.48 15.81
C HIS A 39 8.57 -5.93 14.51
N CYS A 40 9.60 -6.59 14.00
CA CYS A 40 10.24 -6.22 12.75
C CYS A 40 9.29 -6.35 11.56
N VAL A 41 9.30 -5.33 10.70
CA VAL A 41 8.49 -5.32 9.49
C VAL A 41 9.31 -5.91 8.34
N SER A 42 8.67 -6.76 7.54
CA SER A 42 9.33 -7.35 6.37
C SER A 42 9.73 -6.27 5.37
N ASP A 43 11.03 -6.24 5.07
CA ASP A 43 11.63 -5.43 4.00
C ASP A 43 10.93 -5.56 2.65
N LYS A 44 10.50 -6.78 2.29
CA LYS A 44 9.81 -7.04 1.02
C LYS A 44 8.43 -6.38 1.02
N LEU A 45 7.73 -6.43 2.16
CA LEU A 45 6.43 -5.78 2.33
C LEU A 45 6.56 -4.26 2.26
N LEU A 46 7.58 -3.68 2.91
CA LEU A 46 7.85 -2.24 2.82
C LEU A 46 8.15 -1.79 1.39
N ARG A 47 8.97 -2.54 0.65
CA ARG A 47 9.24 -2.26 -0.77
C ARG A 47 7.97 -2.32 -1.61
N TRP A 48 7.14 -3.35 -1.43
CA TRP A 48 5.88 -3.47 -2.15
C TRP A 48 4.92 -2.32 -1.81
N HIS A 49 4.72 -2.02 -0.53
CA HIS A 49 3.87 -0.94 -0.06
C HIS A 49 4.34 0.43 -0.57
N PHE A 50 5.67 0.67 -0.55
CA PHE A 50 6.25 1.90 -1.09
C PHE A 50 5.93 2.06 -2.58
N HIS A 51 6.14 1.02 -3.39
CA HIS A 51 5.77 1.07 -4.80
C HIS A 51 4.28 1.33 -5.01
N GLN A 52 3.40 0.63 -4.29
CA GLN A 52 1.95 0.87 -4.38
C GLN A 52 1.57 2.30 -3.99
N SER A 53 2.20 2.82 -2.94
CA SER A 53 1.95 4.19 -2.48
C SER A 53 2.40 5.23 -3.49
N ILE A 54 3.57 5.04 -4.11
CA ILE A 54 4.05 5.91 -5.18
C ILE A 54 3.12 5.79 -6.40
N LEU A 55 2.74 4.59 -6.81
CA LEU A 55 1.82 4.40 -7.93
C LEU A 55 0.48 5.10 -7.68
N ALA A 56 -0.14 4.90 -6.52
CA ALA A 56 -1.43 5.51 -6.21
C ALA A 56 -1.36 7.05 -6.11
N ASN A 57 -0.29 7.62 -5.55
CA ASN A 57 -0.20 9.06 -5.34
C ASN A 57 0.39 9.81 -6.54
N VAL A 58 1.36 9.24 -7.25
CA VAL A 58 1.93 9.85 -8.46
C VAL A 58 1.01 9.66 -9.67
N ARG A 59 0.25 8.55 -9.74
CA ARG A 59 -0.84 8.39 -10.72
C ARG A 59 -2.13 9.09 -10.29
N GLY A 60 -2.17 9.72 -9.12
CA GLY A 60 -3.35 10.42 -8.56
C GLY A 60 -3.82 11.63 -9.37
N THR A 61 -3.07 12.07 -10.38
CA THR A 61 -3.57 13.03 -11.39
C THR A 61 -4.34 12.37 -12.53
N GLY A 62 -4.50 11.04 -12.58
CA GLY A 62 -5.20 10.38 -13.69
C GLY A 62 -5.62 8.92 -13.55
N HIS A 63 -5.61 8.29 -12.37
CA HIS A 63 -6.17 6.92 -12.20
C HIS A 63 -7.20 6.86 -11.04
N PRO A 64 -8.27 6.07 -11.19
CA PRO A 64 -9.39 5.95 -10.26
C PRO A 64 -9.06 5.10 -9.02
N ILE A 65 -9.77 5.40 -7.94
CA ILE A 65 -9.70 4.71 -6.65
C ILE A 65 -10.47 3.38 -6.76
N CYS A 66 -9.87 2.29 -6.31
CA CYS A 66 -10.50 0.96 -6.25
C CYS A 66 -11.04 0.69 -4.84
N GLU A 67 -12.37 0.58 -4.69
CA GLU A 67 -13.05 0.31 -3.42
C GLU A 67 -12.95 -1.15 -2.99
N HIS A 68 -12.55 -1.46 -1.75
CA HIS A 68 -12.33 -2.84 -1.29
C HIS A 68 -13.50 -3.43 -0.48
N ASP A 69 -14.54 -2.63 -0.19
CA ASP A 69 -15.69 -3.05 0.60
C ASP A 69 -16.76 -3.66 -0.31
N PHE A 70 -16.67 -4.97 -0.54
CA PHE A 70 -17.69 -5.71 -1.28
C PHE A 70 -18.76 -6.23 -0.31
N PRO A 71 -20.01 -5.76 -0.37
CA PRO A 71 -21.06 -6.21 0.53
C PRO A 71 -21.37 -7.71 0.35
N PRO A 72 -21.81 -8.42 1.41
CA PRO A 72 -22.14 -9.84 1.31
C PRO A 72 -23.25 -10.08 0.27
N GLY A 73 -23.02 -11.01 -0.66
CA GLY A 73 -23.98 -11.37 -1.71
C GLY A 73 -23.79 -10.65 -3.05
N HIS A 74 -22.83 -9.73 -3.14
CA HIS A 74 -22.45 -9.07 -4.38
C HIS A 74 -21.41 -9.87 -5.18
N ASP A 75 -21.45 -9.79 -6.51
CA ASP A 75 -20.48 -10.43 -7.40
C ASP A 75 -19.20 -9.59 -7.46
N MET A 76 -18.37 -9.80 -6.46
CA MET A 76 -17.06 -9.17 -6.33
C MET A 76 -16.17 -9.33 -7.57
N VAL A 77 -16.19 -10.49 -8.25
CA VAL A 77 -15.36 -10.70 -9.44
C VAL A 77 -15.90 -9.89 -10.61
N GLY A 78 -17.23 -9.86 -10.77
CA GLY A 78 -17.91 -8.99 -11.74
C GLY A 78 -17.59 -7.52 -11.51
N GLU A 79 -17.68 -7.05 -10.27
CA GLU A 79 -17.40 -5.65 -9.91
C GLU A 79 -15.94 -5.26 -10.11
N ILE A 80 -15.00 -6.17 -9.83
CA ILE A 80 -13.59 -5.93 -10.09
C ILE A 80 -13.35 -5.83 -11.61
N ARG A 81 -13.90 -6.76 -12.40
CA ARG A 81 -13.74 -6.78 -13.85
C ARG A 81 -14.32 -5.54 -14.52
N ASP A 82 -15.50 -5.13 -14.09
CA ASP A 82 -16.23 -4.00 -14.68
C ASP A 82 -15.74 -2.65 -14.12
N GLY A 83 -14.94 -2.70 -13.05
CA GLY A 83 -14.22 -1.58 -12.48
C GLY A 83 -12.99 -1.17 -13.29
N PRO A 84 -12.47 0.04 -13.02
CA PRO A 84 -11.30 0.52 -13.74
C PRO A 84 -10.05 -0.30 -13.40
N TYR A 85 -9.23 -0.59 -14.42
CA TYR A 85 -8.07 -1.50 -14.32
C TYR A 85 -8.47 -2.89 -13.83
N GLY A 86 -9.63 -3.38 -14.28
CA GLY A 86 -10.23 -4.61 -13.76
C GLY A 86 -9.37 -5.86 -13.91
N GLN A 87 -8.54 -5.94 -14.95
CA GLN A 87 -7.61 -7.07 -15.12
C GLN A 87 -6.49 -7.01 -14.07
N GLU A 88 -5.81 -5.89 -13.93
CA GLU A 88 -4.72 -5.71 -12.97
C GLU A 88 -5.22 -5.82 -11.53
N ARG A 89 -6.43 -5.32 -11.28
CA ARG A 89 -7.11 -5.43 -10.00
C ARG A 89 -7.48 -6.88 -9.68
N PHE A 90 -7.96 -7.63 -10.66
CA PHE A 90 -8.28 -9.05 -10.50
C PHE A 90 -7.03 -9.87 -10.19
N GLU A 91 -5.93 -9.66 -10.90
CA GLU A 91 -4.66 -10.35 -10.64
C GLU A 91 -4.15 -10.08 -9.21
N LEU A 92 -4.25 -8.83 -8.75
CA LEU A 92 -3.89 -8.45 -7.38
C LEU A 92 -4.77 -9.13 -6.32
N GLU A 93 -6.09 -9.13 -6.54
CA GLU A 93 -7.08 -9.73 -5.62
C GLU A 93 -6.91 -11.26 -5.51
N ILE A 94 -6.62 -11.94 -6.62
CA ILE A 94 -6.36 -13.38 -6.61
C ILE A 94 -5.03 -13.71 -5.93
N ALA A 95 -3.98 -12.91 -6.17
CA ALA A 95 -2.67 -13.11 -5.54
C ALA A 95 -2.70 -12.88 -4.01
N SER A 96 -3.59 -12.02 -3.50
CA SER A 96 -3.72 -11.78 -2.06
C SER A 96 -4.47 -12.91 -1.33
N ARG A 97 -5.45 -13.54 -1.98
CA ARG A 97 -6.31 -14.58 -1.41
C ARG A 97 -5.72 -15.98 -1.44
N LEU A 98 -4.88 -16.27 -2.44
CA LEU A 98 -4.26 -17.59 -2.62
C LEU A 98 -2.97 -17.75 -1.81
N ARG A 99 -2.83 -17.01 -0.70
CA ARG A 99 -1.64 -17.01 0.14
C ARG A 99 -1.79 -17.88 1.37
#